data_AF-A0A3D8L3K8-F1
#
_entry.id   AF-A0A3D8L3K8-F1
#
_cell.length_a   1.000
_cell.length_b   1.000
_cell.length_c   1.000
_cell.angle_alpha   90.00
_cell.angle_beta   90.00
_cell.angle_gamma   90.00
#
_symmetry.space_group_name_H-M   'P 1'
#
loop_
_entity.id
_entity.type
_entity.pdbx_description
1 polymer ?
#
loop_
_entity_poly.entity_id
_entity_poly.type
_entity_poly.pdbx_seq_one_letter_code
_entity_poly.pdbx_strand_id
1 'polypeptide(L)'
;MPHKDVLEQFINYQVPADKFDELAMYDGSVIAERTKGELSARCDKEGANILALNLADDVVKGKRSVDDARQFYADAIMQMMEGQKPAYMESLQFSAPSQDVGFTDRTVLDMSKVKEMKQGN
;
A
#
# COMPACT_ATOMS: atom_id res chain seq x y z
N MET A 1 -7.53 -17.93 -12.04
CA MET A 1 -8.89 -17.32 -11.98
C MET A 1 -8.69 -15.82 -12.14
N PRO A 2 -9.51 -15.09 -12.92
CA PRO A 2 -9.38 -13.64 -13.02
C PRO A 2 -9.53 -13.00 -11.63
N HIS A 3 -8.68 -12.02 -11.32
CA HIS A 3 -8.72 -11.29 -10.05
C HIS A 3 -10.05 -10.54 -9.93
N LYS A 4 -10.67 -10.56 -8.75
CA LYS A 4 -11.96 -9.91 -8.50
C LYS A 4 -11.84 -8.93 -7.34
N ASP A 5 -11.78 -7.65 -7.67
CA ASP A 5 -11.70 -6.57 -6.68
C ASP A 5 -13.09 -6.25 -6.13
N VAL A 6 -13.44 -6.81 -4.97
CA VAL A 6 -14.73 -6.50 -4.31
C VAL A 6 -14.58 -5.72 -3.01
N LEU A 7 -13.38 -5.71 -2.43
CA LEU A 7 -13.05 -5.04 -1.18
C LEU A 7 -11.71 -4.31 -1.31
N GLU A 8 -11.65 -3.08 -0.82
CA GLU A 8 -10.40 -2.32 -0.63
C GLU A 8 -10.22 -2.00 0.85
N GLN A 9 -9.02 -2.22 1.38
CA GLN A 9 -8.65 -1.88 2.76
C GLN A 9 -7.50 -0.89 2.77
N PHE A 10 -7.60 0.11 3.63
CA PHE A 10 -6.65 1.22 3.75
C PHE A 10 -6.00 1.22 5.13
N ILE A 11 -4.73 1.57 5.18
CA ILE A 11 -4.00 1.84 6.41
C ILE A 11 -3.22 3.14 6.26
N ASN A 12 -3.02 3.86 7.37
CA ASN A 12 -1.99 4.89 7.42
C ASN A 12 -0.63 4.23 7.26
N TYR A 13 0.14 4.63 6.27
CA TYR A 13 1.47 4.10 6.00
C TYR A 13 2.25 5.05 5.10
N GLN A 14 3.40 5.53 5.60
CA GLN A 14 4.30 6.36 4.81
C GLN A 14 5.29 5.49 4.05
N VAL A 15 5.05 5.30 2.74
CA VAL A 15 5.99 4.62 1.86
C VAL A 15 7.15 5.57 1.51
N PRO A 16 8.42 5.18 1.77
CA PRO A 16 9.58 5.91 1.28
C PRO A 16 9.56 6.05 -0.25
N ALA A 17 9.93 7.22 -0.77
CA ALA A 17 9.79 7.51 -2.21
C ALA A 17 10.60 6.55 -3.10
N ASP A 18 11.74 6.07 -2.62
CA ASP A 18 12.63 5.10 -3.27
C ASP A 18 12.09 3.66 -3.24
N LYS A 19 10.95 3.40 -2.59
CA LYS A 19 10.33 2.08 -2.47
C LYS A 19 9.08 1.89 -3.32
N PHE A 20 8.65 2.91 -4.05
CA PHE A 20 7.46 2.82 -4.91
C PHE A 20 7.62 1.76 -6.02
N ASP A 21 8.79 1.70 -6.65
CA ASP A 21 9.05 0.74 -7.72
C ASP A 21 9.02 -0.71 -7.18
N GLU A 22 9.57 -0.95 -5.99
CA GLU A 22 9.56 -2.28 -5.36
C GLU A 22 8.12 -2.74 -5.04
N LEU A 23 7.27 -1.84 -4.53
CA LEU A 23 5.86 -2.16 -4.29
C LEU A 23 5.11 -2.46 -5.60
N ALA A 24 5.36 -1.68 -6.66
CA ALA A 24 4.75 -1.90 -7.97
C ALA A 24 5.19 -3.23 -8.62
N MET A 25 6.43 -3.67 -8.38
CA MET A 25 6.92 -4.99 -8.84
C MET A 25 6.40 -6.14 -7.99
N TYR A 26 6.14 -5.91 -6.70
CA TYR A 26 5.61 -6.90 -5.78
C TYR A 26 4.17 -7.28 -6.11
N ASP A 27 3.23 -6.34 -6.05
CA ASP A 27 1.80 -6.64 -6.16
C ASP A 27 1.02 -5.46 -6.78
N GLY A 28 0.33 -5.73 -7.90
CA GLY A 28 -0.46 -4.71 -8.62
C GLY A 28 -1.77 -4.33 -7.93
N SER A 29 -2.19 -5.09 -6.92
CA SER A 29 -3.36 -4.79 -6.10
C SER A 29 -3.04 -3.86 -4.93
N VAL A 30 -1.74 -3.65 -4.64
CA VAL A 30 -1.26 -2.71 -3.61
C VAL A 30 -1.16 -1.30 -4.20
N ILE A 31 -1.73 -0.32 -3.51
CA ILE A 31 -1.68 1.10 -3.91
C ILE A 31 -1.03 1.91 -2.79
N ALA A 32 0.06 2.59 -3.11
CA ALA A 32 0.69 3.56 -2.23
C ALA A 32 0.23 4.98 -2.61
N GLU A 33 -0.54 5.63 -1.73
CA GLU A 33 -1.00 7.01 -1.92
C GLU A 33 -0.21 7.96 -1.02
N ARG A 34 0.91 8.48 -1.55
CA ARG A 34 1.88 9.29 -0.79
C ARG A 34 1.29 10.56 -0.20
N THR A 35 0.39 11.23 -0.93
CA THR A 35 -0.19 12.50 -0.50
C THR A 35 -1.04 12.34 0.76
N LYS A 36 -1.84 11.27 0.82
CA LYS A 36 -2.64 10.91 2.01
C LYS A 36 -1.82 10.17 3.06
N GLY A 37 -0.69 9.59 2.69
CA GLY A 37 0.08 8.74 3.59
C GLY A 37 -0.63 7.42 3.84
N GLU A 38 -1.22 6.86 2.79
CA GLU A 38 -2.00 5.62 2.85
C GLU A 38 -1.34 4.52 2.02
N LEU A 39 -1.49 3.29 2.48
CA LEU A 39 -1.28 2.08 1.70
C LEU A 39 -2.60 1.31 1.68
N SER A 40 -3.02 0.85 0.50
CA SER A 40 -4.22 0.03 0.35
C SER A 40 -3.95 -1.25 -0.42
N ALA A 41 -4.85 -2.22 -0.25
CA ALA A 41 -4.88 -3.45 -1.04
C ALA A 41 -6.32 -3.77 -1.45
N ARG A 42 -6.48 -4.32 -2.66
CA ARG A 42 -7.77 -4.71 -3.24
C ARG A 42 -7.81 -6.21 -3.53
N CYS A 43 -8.88 -6.89 -3.11
CA CYS A 43 -9.06 -8.32 -3.39
C CYS A 43 -10.52 -8.75 -3.15
N ASP A 44 -10.77 -10.06 -3.23
CA ASP A 44 -12.07 -10.68 -2.93
C ASP A 44 -12.24 -11.06 -1.45
N LYS A 45 -11.15 -11.10 -0.68
CA LYS A 45 -11.11 -11.53 0.72
C LYS A 45 -10.27 -10.58 1.58
N GLU A 46 -10.74 -10.34 2.80
CA GLU A 46 -10.06 -9.51 3.79
C GLU A 46 -8.65 -10.02 4.12
N GLY A 47 -8.50 -11.33 4.37
CA GLY A 47 -7.19 -11.90 4.70
C GLY A 47 -6.16 -11.81 3.57
N ALA A 48 -6.60 -11.78 2.30
CA ALA A 48 -5.72 -11.59 1.16
C ALA A 48 -5.18 -10.16 1.09
N ASN A 49 -6.01 -9.16 1.42
CA ASN A 49 -5.56 -7.78 1.58
C ASN A 49 -4.59 -7.63 2.76
N ILE A 50 -4.89 -8.24 3.92
CA ILE A 50 -3.99 -8.20 5.09
C ILE A 50 -2.62 -8.80 4.74
N LEU A 51 -2.60 -9.93 4.03
CA LEU A 51 -1.37 -10.53 3.52
C LEU A 51 -0.60 -9.58 2.59
N ALA A 52 -1.30 -8.97 1.63
CA ALA A 52 -0.69 -8.03 0.70
C ALA A 52 -0.03 -6.84 1.41
N LEU A 53 -0.74 -6.25 2.39
CA LEU A 53 -0.24 -5.13 3.20
C LEU A 53 0.95 -5.52 4.09
N ASN A 54 0.93 -6.72 4.70
CA ASN A 54 2.05 -7.22 5.49
C ASN A 54 3.32 -7.42 4.67
N LEU A 55 3.19 -8.01 3.49
CA LEU A 55 4.34 -8.24 2.61
C LEU A 55 4.84 -6.94 1.97
N ALA A 56 3.96 -5.99 1.70
CA ALA A 56 4.36 -4.64 1.31
C ALA A 56 5.22 -3.97 2.39
N ASP A 57 4.86 -4.09 3.68
CA ASP A 57 5.70 -3.60 4.78
C ASP A 57 7.07 -4.29 4.83
N ASP A 58 7.09 -5.61 4.62
CA ASP A 58 8.33 -6.39 4.61
C ASP A 58 9.26 -5.97 3.46
N VAL A 59 8.72 -5.70 2.27
CA VAL A 59 9.48 -5.20 1.11
C VAL A 59 10.01 -3.79 1.40
N VAL A 60 9.16 -2.87 1.88
CA VAL A 60 9.56 -1.49 2.21
C VAL A 60 10.70 -1.47 3.24
N LYS A 61 10.63 -2.35 4.25
CA LYS A 61 11.67 -2.46 5.30
C LYS A 61 12.89 -3.30 4.87
N GLY A 62 12.88 -3.88 3.68
CA GLY A 62 13.94 -4.76 3.19
C GLY A 62 14.07 -6.08 3.96
N LYS A 63 13.03 -6.48 4.70
CA LYS A 63 12.97 -7.81 5.35
C LYS A 63 12.80 -8.92 4.32
N ARG A 64 12.17 -8.60 3.19
CA ARG A 64 11.99 -9.49 2.04
C ARG A 64 12.37 -8.77 0.76
N SER A 65 12.89 -9.54 -0.19
CA SER A 65 12.98 -9.08 -1.58
C SER A 65 11.61 -9.16 -2.25
N VAL A 66 11.44 -8.49 -3.39
CA VAL A 66 10.21 -8.56 -4.20
C VAL A 66 9.88 -10.01 -4.57
N ASP A 67 10.86 -10.78 -5.06
CA ASP A 67 10.63 -12.17 -5.49
C ASP A 67 10.25 -13.08 -4.32
N ASP A 68 10.92 -12.92 -3.17
CA ASP A 68 10.60 -13.65 -1.95
C ASP A 68 9.20 -13.31 -1.42
N ALA A 69 8.81 -12.03 -1.46
CA ALA A 69 7.46 -11.62 -1.06
C ALA A 69 6.39 -12.22 -1.99
N ARG A 70 6.63 -12.26 -3.31
CA ARG A 70 5.71 -12.89 -4.28
C ARG A 70 5.56 -14.39 -4.03
N GLN A 71 6.66 -15.08 -3.74
CA GLN A 71 6.61 -16.51 -3.42
C GLN A 71 5.87 -16.75 -2.09
N PHE A 72 6.18 -15.97 -1.06
CA PHE A 72 5.49 -16.07 0.23
C PHE A 72 3.99 -15.84 0.10
N TYR A 73 3.57 -14.88 -0.72
CA TYR A 73 2.15 -14.64 -1.00
C TYR A 73 1.48 -15.90 -1.54
N ALA A 74 2.09 -16.53 -2.56
CA ALA A 74 1.55 -17.77 -3.15
C ALA A 74 1.45 -18.90 -2.12
N ASP A 75 2.47 -19.07 -1.30
CA ASP A 75 2.52 -20.11 -0.27
C ASP A 75 1.44 -19.91 0.81
N ALA A 76 1.23 -18.67 1.26
CA ALA A 76 0.19 -18.34 2.23
C ALA A 76 -1.22 -18.57 1.65
N ILE A 77 -1.44 -18.25 0.37
CA ILE A 77 -2.71 -18.56 -0.31
C ILE A 77 -2.94 -20.07 -0.39
N MET A 78 -1.91 -20.86 -0.70
CA MET A 78 -2.02 -22.33 -0.71
C MET A 78 -2.40 -22.87 0.68
N GLN A 79 -1.74 -22.40 1.74
CA GLN A 79 -2.08 -22.79 3.12
C GLN A 79 -3.53 -22.44 3.47
N MET A 80 -4.01 -21.25 3.08
CA MET A 80 -5.42 -20.87 3.27
C MET A 80 -6.36 -21.81 2.50
N MET A 81 -6.03 -22.20 1.26
CA MET A 81 -6.83 -23.15 0.47
C MET A 81 -6.88 -24.54 1.10
N GLU A 82 -5.85 -24.93 1.85
CA GLU A 82 -5.82 -26.16 2.67
C GLU A 82 -6.61 -26.03 3.99
N GLY A 83 -7.24 -24.88 4.25
CA GLY A 83 -8.01 -24.62 5.47
C GLY A 83 -7.18 -24.14 6.66
N GLN A 84 -5.89 -23.84 6.44
CA GLN A 84 -5.05 -23.21 7.45
C GLN A 84 -5.38 -21.73 7.59
N LYS A 85 -4.88 -21.11 8.67
CA LYS A 85 -5.04 -19.68 8.95
C LYS A 85 -3.68 -19.03 9.16
N PRO A 86 -2.97 -18.68 8.07
CA PRO A 86 -1.65 -18.07 8.17
C PRO A 86 -1.72 -16.78 8.99
N ALA A 87 -0.78 -16.57 9.92
CA ALA A 87 -0.78 -15.37 10.77
C ALA A 87 -0.79 -14.07 9.95
N TYR A 88 -0.08 -14.06 8.81
CA TYR A 88 -0.02 -12.92 7.88
C TYR A 88 -1.35 -12.59 7.20
N MET A 89 -2.36 -13.46 7.30
CA MET A 89 -3.72 -13.24 6.77
C MET A 89 -4.74 -12.88 7.85
N GLU A 90 -4.41 -13.06 9.13
CA GLU A 90 -5.34 -12.85 10.25
C GLU A 90 -5.19 -11.43 10.84
N SER A 91 -3.99 -10.87 10.81
CA SER A 91 -3.72 -9.53 11.35
C SER A 91 -2.50 -8.86 10.72
N LEU A 92 -2.42 -7.53 10.88
CA LEU A 92 -1.20 -6.80 10.55
C LEU A 92 -0.06 -7.23 11.48
N GLN A 93 1.10 -7.51 10.90
CA GLN A 93 2.33 -7.91 11.61
C GLN A 93 3.19 -6.71 12.01
N PHE A 94 2.64 -5.51 11.83
CA PHE A 94 3.24 -4.24 12.20
C PHE A 94 2.17 -3.30 12.72
N SER A 95 2.58 -2.31 13.52
CA SER A 95 1.67 -1.27 14.01
C SER A 95 1.56 -0.16 12.97
N ALA A 96 0.40 -0.04 12.33
CA ALA A 96 0.08 1.13 11.51
C ALA A 96 -0.12 2.37 12.41
N PRO A 97 0.42 3.54 12.03
CA PRO A 97 0.18 4.79 12.75
C PRO A 97 -1.31 5.11 12.88
N SER A 98 -1.74 5.61 14.05
CA SER A 98 -3.11 6.10 14.24
C SER A 98 -3.31 7.55 13.80
N GLN A 99 -2.21 8.27 13.57
CA GLN A 99 -2.20 9.67 13.12
C GLN A 99 -2.02 9.75 11.61
N ASP A 100 -2.42 10.88 11.04
CA ASP A 100 -2.16 11.22 9.64
C ASP A 100 -0.64 11.32 9.39
N VAL A 101 -0.18 10.59 8.37
CA VAL A 101 1.24 10.52 7.96
C VAL A 101 1.44 11.00 6.51
N GLY A 102 0.47 11.75 5.98
CA GLY A 102 0.47 12.27 4.63
C GLY A 102 1.65 13.17 4.30
N PHE A 103 2.08 13.10 3.05
CA PHE A 103 3.06 14.03 2.48
C PHE A 103 2.34 14.98 1.52
N THR A 104 1.72 16.03 2.08
CA THR A 104 0.99 17.02 1.28
C THR A 104 1.94 17.87 0.44
N ASP A 105 1.52 18.16 -0.79
CA ASP A 105 2.30 18.99 -1.70
C ASP A 105 2.48 20.41 -1.15
N ARG A 106 3.67 20.95 -1.41
CA ARG A 106 3.98 22.35 -1.10
C ARG A 106 4.07 23.11 -2.41
N THR A 107 3.23 24.13 -2.56
CA THR A 107 3.25 24.97 -3.75
C THR A 107 4.56 25.74 -3.86
N VAL A 108 5.15 25.75 -5.05
CA VAL A 108 6.27 26.63 -5.42
C VAL A 108 5.80 27.84 -6.26
N LEU A 109 4.49 27.94 -6.50
CA LEU A 109 3.91 29.04 -7.26
C LEU A 109 4.02 30.34 -6.46
N ASP A 110 4.43 31.41 -7.15
CA ASP A 110 4.33 32.75 -6.62
C ASP A 110 2.86 33.19 -6.61
N MET A 111 2.26 33.13 -5.42
CA MET A 111 0.85 33.45 -5.23
C MET A 111 0.50 34.91 -5.56
N SER A 112 1.48 35.83 -5.60
CA SER A 112 1.26 37.21 -6.02
C SER A 112 0.90 37.29 -7.51
N LYS A 113 1.67 36.61 -8.37
CA LYS A 113 1.40 36.50 -9.81
C LYS A 113 0.10 35.76 -10.10
N VAL A 114 -0.20 34.71 -9.34
CA VAL A 114 -1.49 33.99 -9.46
C VAL A 114 -2.67 34.91 -9.16
N LYS A 115 -2.52 35.81 -8.19
CA LYS A 115 -3.56 36.77 -7.82
C LYS A 115 -3.75 37.84 -8.89
N GLU A 116 -2.66 38.36 -9.47
CA GLU A 116 -2.71 39.30 -10.59
C GLU A 116 -3.43 38.71 -11.81
N MET A 117 -3.11 37.46 -12.17
CA MET A 117 -3.78 36.76 -13.28
C MET A 117 -5.28 36.54 -13.03
N LYS A 118 -5.70 36.36 -11.78
CA LYS A 118 -7.12 36.18 -11.43
C LYS A 118 -7.90 37.49 -11.31
N GLN A 119 -7.23 38.63 -11.15
CA GLN A 119 -7.87 39.95 -11.05
C GLN A 119 -7.95 40.67 -12.40
N GLY A 120 -7.24 40.18 -13.43
CA GLY A 120 -7.25 40.71 -14.79
C GLY A 120 -8.35 40.16 -15.71
N ASN A 121 -9.31 39.38 -15.20
CA ASN A 121 -10.48 38.88 -15.91
C ASN A 121 -11.77 39.49 -15.35
#